data_AF-U1R193-F1
#
_entry.id   AF-U1R193-F1
#
_cell.length_a   1.000
_cell.length_b   1.000
_cell.length_c   1.000
_cell.angle_alpha   90.00
_cell.angle_beta   90.00
_cell.angle_gamma   90.00
#
_symmetry.space_group_name_H-M   'P 1'
#
loop_
_entity.id
_entity.type
_entity.pdbx_description
1 polymer ?
#
loop_
_entity_poly.entity_id
_entity_poly.type
_entity_poly.pdbx_seq_one_letter_code
_entity_poly.pdbx_strand_id
1 'polypeptide(L)'
;MIDEFAYNLLRNLNGFQPKLRRKIMFADWKNDVAHVKKSFGELGKKHPKMLQAYGALGAAAAEGNVLDVKTRELIALAVAVTTRCESCIGVHAAEAVKAGATEEEVAAALAMSIALNAGAAYTYSLRALEAYNTQKD
;
A
#
# COMPACT_ATOMS: atom_id res chain seq x y z
N MET A 1 -34.36 -26.42 6.73
CA MET A 1 -34.40 -27.21 5.49
C MET A 1 -34.15 -26.21 4.38
N ILE A 2 -32.90 -26.11 3.92
CA ILE A 2 -32.53 -25.18 2.85
C ILE A 2 -33.09 -25.79 1.57
N ASP A 3 -33.89 -25.02 0.82
CA ASP A 3 -34.57 -25.51 -0.37
C ASP A 3 -33.58 -26.00 -1.45
N GLU A 4 -34.03 -26.95 -2.27
CA GLU A 4 -33.29 -27.55 -3.37
C GLU A 4 -32.74 -26.50 -4.37
N PHE A 5 -33.36 -25.32 -4.43
CA PHE A 5 -32.95 -24.22 -5.29
C PHE A 5 -31.71 -23.51 -4.73
N ALA A 6 -31.66 -23.23 -3.44
CA ALA A 6 -30.49 -22.68 -2.74
C ALA A 6 -29.36 -23.71 -2.66
N TYR A 7 -29.65 -25.00 -2.50
CA TYR A 7 -28.64 -26.07 -2.57
C TYR A 7 -28.03 -26.18 -3.97
N ASN A 8 -28.84 -26.10 -5.04
CA ASN A 8 -28.35 -26.13 -6.43
C ASN A 8 -27.67 -24.82 -6.86
N LEU A 9 -28.06 -23.66 -6.31
CA LEU A 9 -27.38 -22.39 -6.55
C LEU A 9 -25.97 -22.40 -5.94
N LEU A 10 -25.82 -22.90 -4.71
CA LEU A 10 -24.52 -23.11 -4.08
C LEU A 10 -23.69 -24.17 -4.80
N ARG A 11 -24.32 -25.24 -5.35
CA ARG A 11 -23.63 -26.26 -6.14
C ARG A 11 -23.15 -25.73 -7.50
N ASN A 12 -23.91 -24.87 -8.16
CA ASN A 12 -23.51 -24.25 -9.43
C ASN A 12 -22.45 -23.15 -9.27
N LEU A 13 -22.38 -22.47 -8.12
CA LEU A 13 -21.27 -21.58 -7.79
C LEU A 13 -19.96 -22.34 -7.51
N ASN A 14 -20.04 -23.64 -7.20
CA ASN A 14 -18.88 -24.53 -7.02
C ASN A 14 -18.39 -25.18 -8.33
N GLY A 15 -19.05 -24.91 -9.47
CA GLY A 15 -18.70 -25.48 -10.79
C GLY A 15 -17.70 -24.66 -11.61
N PHE A 16 -17.33 -23.45 -11.17
CA PHE A 16 -16.45 -22.58 -11.94
C PHE A 16 -14.99 -22.67 -11.43
N GLN A 17 -14.24 -23.60 -12.04
CA GLN A 17 -12.76 -23.61 -12.12
C GLN A 17 -12.00 -23.72 -10.77
N PRO A 18 -11.61 -24.93 -10.33
CA PRO A 18 -10.68 -25.10 -9.19
C PRO A 18 -9.31 -24.42 -9.38
N LYS A 19 -8.91 -24.08 -10.62
CA LYS A 19 -7.70 -23.27 -10.91
C LYS A 19 -7.89 -21.77 -10.64
N LEU A 20 -9.14 -21.28 -10.63
CA LEU A 20 -9.46 -19.88 -10.37
C LEU A 20 -9.56 -19.57 -8.87
N ARG A 21 -9.85 -20.60 -8.05
CA ARG A 21 -9.88 -20.51 -6.59
C ARG A 21 -8.53 -20.16 -5.94
N ARG A 22 -7.40 -20.38 -6.62
CA ARG A 22 -6.07 -20.00 -6.11
C ARG A 22 -5.71 -18.53 -6.36
N LYS A 23 -6.43 -17.84 -7.24
CA LYS A 23 -6.15 -16.45 -7.64
C LYS A 23 -6.76 -15.38 -6.73
N ILE A 24 -7.56 -15.78 -5.75
CA ILE A 24 -8.21 -14.86 -4.80
C ILE A 24 -7.51 -14.86 -3.43
N MET A 25 -6.31 -15.43 -3.29
CA MET A 25 -5.74 -15.62 -1.94
C MET A 25 -4.33 -15.09 -1.65
N PHE A 26 -3.51 -14.66 -2.61
CA PHE A 26 -2.25 -13.96 -2.31
C PHE A 26 -1.87 -13.03 -3.47
N ALA A 27 -1.40 -11.82 -3.15
CA ALA A 27 -1.11 -10.75 -4.10
C ALA A 27 -0.01 -11.14 -5.10
N ASP A 28 -0.30 -10.97 -6.40
CA ASP A 28 0.67 -11.14 -7.48
C ASP A 28 1.40 -9.81 -7.71
N TRP A 29 2.28 -9.47 -6.77
CA TRP A 29 2.95 -8.17 -6.72
C TRP A 29 3.66 -7.79 -8.02
N LYS A 30 4.19 -8.76 -8.76
CA LYS A 30 4.88 -8.48 -10.05
C LYS A 30 3.89 -8.01 -11.11
N ASN A 31 2.75 -8.68 -11.24
CA ASN A 31 1.72 -8.27 -12.18
C ASN A 31 1.03 -6.98 -11.74
N ASP A 32 0.80 -6.80 -10.43
CA ASP A 32 0.21 -5.58 -9.89
C ASP A 32 1.10 -4.36 -10.15
N VAL A 33 2.41 -4.46 -9.88
CA VAL A 33 3.38 -3.39 -10.18
C VAL A 33 3.43 -3.08 -11.68
N ALA A 34 3.42 -4.10 -12.54
CA ALA A 34 3.40 -3.91 -13.98
C ALA A 34 2.12 -3.19 -14.43
N HIS A 35 0.96 -3.58 -13.88
CA HIS A 35 -0.32 -2.94 -14.15
C HIS A 35 -0.32 -1.48 -13.70
N VAL A 36 0.10 -1.20 -12.47
CA VAL A 36 0.17 0.15 -11.91
C VAL A 36 1.07 1.05 -12.75
N LYS A 37 2.28 0.58 -13.12
CA LYS A 37 3.21 1.37 -13.95
C LYS A 37 2.63 1.70 -15.32
N LYS A 38 1.95 0.74 -15.95
CA LYS A 38 1.26 0.96 -17.23
C LYS A 38 0.16 2.02 -17.09
N SER A 39 -0.74 1.83 -16.12
CA SER A 39 -1.86 2.75 -15.87
C SER A 39 -1.39 4.16 -15.51
N PHE A 40 -0.36 4.28 -14.68
CA PHE A 40 0.27 5.54 -14.31
C PHE A 40 0.83 6.27 -15.56
N GLY A 41 1.53 5.55 -16.43
CA GLY A 41 2.06 6.12 -17.68
C GLY A 41 0.97 6.53 -18.67
N GLU A 42 -0.11 5.76 -18.80
CA GLU A 42 -1.25 6.10 -19.66
C GLU A 42 -1.97 7.38 -19.19
N LEU A 43 -2.18 7.53 -17.88
CA LEU A 43 -2.74 8.75 -17.29
C LEU A 43 -1.84 9.96 -17.57
N GLY A 44 -0.53 9.80 -17.37
CA GLY A 44 0.43 10.87 -17.60
C GLY A 44 0.53 11.32 -19.06
N LYS A 45 0.38 10.40 -20.02
CA LYS A 45 0.30 10.74 -21.46
C LYS A 45 -0.94 11.59 -21.77
N LYS A 46 -2.08 11.29 -21.15
CA LYS A 46 -3.34 12.04 -21.35
C LYS A 46 -3.35 13.38 -20.61
N HIS A 47 -2.66 13.47 -19.48
CA HIS A 47 -2.64 14.66 -18.61
C HIS A 47 -1.19 15.07 -18.27
N PRO A 48 -0.42 15.58 -19.24
CA PRO A 48 1.03 15.79 -19.07
C PRO A 48 1.38 16.81 -17.99
N LYS A 49 0.57 17.87 -17.80
CA LYS A 49 0.78 18.86 -16.72
C LYS A 49 0.65 18.24 -15.33
N MET A 50 -0.27 17.28 -15.16
CA MET A 50 -0.46 16.55 -13.90
C MET A 50 0.77 15.68 -13.59
N LEU A 51 1.24 14.93 -14.58
CA LEU A 51 2.45 14.10 -14.43
C LEU A 51 3.69 14.97 -14.15
N GLN A 52 3.83 16.11 -14.83
CA GLN A 52 4.94 17.04 -14.59
C GLN A 52 4.95 17.57 -13.15
N ALA A 53 3.80 18.00 -12.64
CA ALA A 53 3.68 18.48 -11.27
C ALA A 53 4.02 17.39 -10.24
N TYR A 54 3.52 16.17 -10.45
CA TYR A 54 3.89 15.02 -9.62
C TYR A 54 5.40 14.70 -9.70
N GLY A 55 5.96 14.67 -10.90
CA GLY A 55 7.39 14.40 -11.11
C GLY A 55 8.30 15.43 -10.45
N ALA A 56 7.87 16.70 -10.36
CA ALA A 56 8.60 17.74 -9.65
C ALA A 56 8.71 17.45 -8.14
N LEU A 57 7.70 16.84 -7.52
CA LEU A 57 7.78 16.40 -6.12
C LEU A 57 8.82 15.29 -5.94
N GLY A 58 8.87 14.34 -6.88
CA GLY A 58 9.88 13.28 -6.88
C GLY A 58 11.30 13.82 -7.07
N ALA A 59 11.48 14.81 -7.96
CA ALA A 59 12.76 15.48 -8.17
C ALA A 59 13.22 16.22 -6.91
N ALA A 60 12.31 16.95 -6.24
CA ALA A 60 12.60 17.62 -4.98
C ALA A 60 12.98 16.62 -3.88
N ALA A 61 12.28 15.47 -3.78
CA ALA A 61 12.61 14.43 -2.81
C ALA A 61 14.00 13.79 -3.04
N ALA A 62 14.52 13.82 -4.26
CA ALA A 62 15.84 13.31 -4.63
C ALA A 62 16.92 14.40 -4.68
N GLU A 63 16.57 15.66 -4.41
CA GLU A 63 17.45 16.81 -4.57
C GLU A 63 18.72 16.67 -3.73
N GLY A 64 19.86 17.02 -4.33
CA GLY A 64 21.18 16.94 -3.70
C GLY A 64 21.67 15.53 -3.34
N ASN A 65 20.86 14.48 -3.58
CA ASN A 65 21.17 13.09 -3.19
C ASN A 65 21.61 12.94 -1.73
N VAL A 66 21.07 13.77 -0.83
CA VAL A 66 21.43 13.75 0.60
C VAL A 66 21.02 12.42 1.25
N LEU A 67 19.87 11.88 0.86
CA LEU A 67 19.50 10.50 1.12
C LEU A 67 19.74 9.69 -0.15
N ASP A 68 20.40 8.54 -0.04
CA ASP A 68 20.57 7.64 -1.17
C ASP A 68 19.23 7.02 -1.62
N VAL A 69 19.21 6.41 -2.81
CA VAL A 69 17.99 5.82 -3.38
C VAL A 69 17.40 4.79 -2.42
N LYS A 70 18.23 3.93 -1.84
CA LYS A 70 17.80 2.88 -0.91
C LYS A 70 17.06 3.45 0.30
N THR A 71 17.63 4.47 0.93
CA THR A 71 17.02 5.14 2.09
C THR A 71 15.68 5.78 1.72
N ARG A 72 15.60 6.44 0.55
CA ARG A 72 14.35 7.03 0.08
C ARG A 72 13.26 5.99 -0.19
N GLU A 73 13.60 4.85 -0.79
CA GLU A 73 12.65 3.77 -1.05
C GLU A 73 12.19 3.09 0.25
N LEU A 74 13.05 2.94 1.26
CA LEU A 74 12.67 2.44 2.58
C LEU A 74 11.68 3.39 3.29
N ILE A 75 11.92 4.70 3.20
CA ILE A 75 10.98 5.72 3.70
C ILE A 75 9.65 5.65 2.92
N ALA A 76 9.71 5.57 1.59
CA ALA A 76 8.52 5.48 0.76
C ALA A 76 7.68 4.23 1.06
N LEU A 77 8.33 3.09 1.29
CA LEU A 77 7.68 1.84 1.68
C LEU A 77 7.03 1.96 3.07
N ALA A 78 7.72 2.59 4.02
CA ALA A 78 7.16 2.88 5.34
C ALA A 78 5.91 3.77 5.25
N VAL A 79 5.95 4.83 4.43
CA VAL A 79 4.80 5.72 4.17
C VAL A 79 3.67 4.97 3.46
N ALA A 80 3.96 4.12 2.48
CA ALA A 80 2.97 3.31 1.76
C ALA A 80 2.16 2.42 2.72
N VAL A 81 2.81 1.85 3.74
CA VAL A 81 2.15 1.08 4.80
C VAL A 81 1.25 1.96 5.65
N THR A 82 1.74 3.10 6.13
CA THR A 82 0.92 3.99 6.99
C THR A 82 -0.30 4.56 6.28
N THR A 83 -0.18 4.79 4.96
CA THR A 83 -1.25 5.29 4.09
C THR A 83 -2.13 4.19 3.51
N ARG A 84 -1.79 2.90 3.75
CA ARG A 84 -2.49 1.72 3.24
C ARG A 84 -2.62 1.71 1.70
N CYS A 85 -1.62 2.24 1.01
CA CYS A 85 -1.59 2.29 -0.45
C CYS A 85 -0.98 0.98 -1.01
N GLU A 86 -1.82 0.01 -1.38
CA GLU A 86 -1.37 -1.29 -1.92
C GLU A 86 -0.50 -1.15 -3.17
N SER A 87 -0.90 -0.27 -4.11
CA SER A 87 -0.10 0.03 -5.31
C SER A 87 1.27 0.61 -4.97
N CYS A 88 1.34 1.47 -3.94
CA CYS A 88 2.59 2.05 -3.48
C CYS A 88 3.48 1.00 -2.80
N ILE A 89 2.89 0.10 -2.00
CA ILE A 89 3.62 -1.01 -1.36
C ILE A 89 4.32 -1.84 -2.42
N GLY A 90 3.59 -2.29 -3.46
CA GLY A 90 4.19 -3.06 -4.54
C GLY A 90 5.29 -2.31 -5.29
N VAL A 91 5.02 -1.06 -5.69
CA VAL A 91 5.96 -0.27 -6.50
C VAL A 91 7.24 0.02 -5.71
N HIS A 92 7.14 0.52 -4.49
CA HIS A 92 8.30 0.89 -3.68
C HIS A 92 9.05 -0.33 -3.12
N ALA A 93 8.38 -1.46 -2.88
CA ALA A 93 9.09 -2.71 -2.59
C ALA A 93 9.96 -3.15 -3.79
N ALA A 94 9.44 -3.04 -5.02
CA ALA A 94 10.20 -3.38 -6.22
C ALA A 94 11.39 -2.43 -6.46
N GLU A 95 11.25 -1.13 -6.19
CA GLU A 95 12.34 -0.17 -6.31
C GLU A 95 13.36 -0.29 -5.15
N ALA A 96 12.93 -0.60 -3.92
CA ALA A 96 13.84 -0.89 -2.80
C ALA A 96 14.75 -2.10 -3.10
N VAL A 97 14.19 -3.18 -3.66
CA VAL A 97 14.99 -4.35 -4.09
C VAL A 97 16.02 -3.96 -5.16
N LYS A 98 15.64 -3.14 -6.14
CA LYS A 98 16.58 -2.65 -7.17
C LYS A 98 17.67 -1.75 -6.58
N ALA A 99 17.36 -1.00 -5.54
CA ALA A 99 18.31 -0.17 -4.82
C ALA A 99 19.23 -0.97 -3.86
N GLY A 100 19.04 -2.30 -3.76
CA GLY A 100 19.87 -3.18 -2.93
C GLY A 100 19.48 -3.20 -1.46
N ALA A 101 18.24 -2.86 -1.11
CA ALA A 101 17.74 -3.02 0.25
C ALA A 101 17.72 -4.48 0.68
N THR A 102 18.21 -4.77 1.88
CA THR A 102 18.11 -6.11 2.48
C THR A 102 16.76 -6.31 3.15
N GLU A 103 16.42 -7.56 3.46
CA GLU A 103 15.19 -7.87 4.20
C GLU A 103 15.20 -7.24 5.60
N GLU A 104 16.36 -7.19 6.25
CA GLU A 104 16.54 -6.58 7.58
C GLU A 104 16.30 -5.06 7.55
N GLU A 105 16.78 -4.37 6.52
CA GLU A 105 16.55 -2.93 6.35
C GLU A 105 15.07 -2.64 6.09
N VAL A 106 14.41 -3.46 5.26
CA VAL A 106 12.95 -3.38 5.04
C VAL A 106 12.20 -3.65 6.34
N ALA A 107 12.55 -4.71 7.07
CA ALA A 107 11.91 -5.05 8.35
C ALA A 107 12.06 -3.91 9.38
N ALA A 108 13.22 -3.25 9.44
CA ALA A 108 13.44 -2.09 10.29
C ALA A 108 12.52 -0.91 9.91
N ALA A 109 12.37 -0.62 8.62
CA ALA A 109 11.45 0.43 8.14
C ALA A 109 9.97 0.09 8.47
N LEU A 110 9.57 -1.18 8.32
CA LEU A 110 8.22 -1.63 8.66
C LEU A 110 7.94 -1.57 10.17
N ALA A 111 8.92 -1.91 11.00
CA ALA A 111 8.82 -1.75 12.45
C ALA A 111 8.58 -0.28 12.85
N MET A 112 9.24 0.66 12.16
CA MET A 112 8.99 2.10 12.34
C MET A 112 7.56 2.50 11.96
N SER A 113 7.03 2.00 10.83
CA SER A 113 5.62 2.24 10.46
C SER A 113 4.63 1.73 11.50
N ILE A 114 4.88 0.53 12.06
CA ILE A 114 4.03 -0.06 13.10
C ILE A 114 4.05 0.82 14.35
N ALA A 115 5.25 1.17 14.83
CA ALA A 115 5.43 1.99 16.02
C ALA A 115 4.75 3.36 15.87
N LEU A 116 4.93 4.02 14.72
CA LEU A 116 4.34 5.33 14.44
C LEU A 116 2.79 5.26 14.39
N ASN A 117 2.23 4.24 13.75
CA ASN A 117 0.77 4.05 13.70
C ASN A 117 0.17 3.79 15.10
N ALA A 118 0.86 2.98 15.92
CA ALA A 118 0.44 2.75 17.30
C ALA A 118 0.52 4.03 18.15
N GLY A 119 1.60 4.80 18.01
CA GLY A 119 1.76 6.10 18.68
C GLY A 119 0.71 7.12 18.27
N ALA A 120 0.36 7.18 16.98
CA ALA A 120 -0.73 8.01 16.48
C ALA A 120 -2.06 7.62 17.13
N ALA A 121 -2.42 6.33 17.13
CA ALA A 121 -3.64 5.85 17.77
C ALA A 121 -3.69 6.19 19.26
N TYR A 122 -2.58 6.00 19.98
CA TYR A 122 -2.50 6.32 21.40
C TYR A 122 -2.71 7.81 21.66
N THR A 123 -1.99 8.68 20.95
CA THR A 123 -2.10 10.15 21.11
C THR A 123 -3.49 10.68 20.73
N TYR A 124 -4.13 10.15 19.68
CA TYR A 124 -5.53 10.46 19.38
C TYR A 124 -6.49 9.98 20.48
N SER A 125 -6.19 8.85 21.11
CA SER A 125 -7.01 8.33 22.23
C SER A 125 -6.95 9.27 23.45
N LEU A 126 -5.81 9.89 23.72
CA LEU A 126 -5.69 10.91 24.78
C LEU A 126 -6.65 12.08 24.53
N ARG A 127 -6.69 12.60 23.29
CA ARG A 127 -7.60 13.68 22.89
C ARG A 127 -9.07 13.27 22.98
N ALA A 128 -9.38 12.03 22.60
CA ALA A 128 -10.74 11.50 22.72
C ALA A 128 -11.19 11.41 24.18
N LEU A 129 -10.30 10.98 25.09
CA LEU A 129 -10.58 10.92 26.52
C LEU A 129 -10.76 12.31 27.14
N GLU A 130 -9.91 13.27 26.77
CA GLU A 130 -10.06 14.67 27.14
C GLU A 130 -11.42 15.21 26.71
N ALA A 131 -11.75 15.07 25.41
CA ALA A 131 -13.03 15.51 24.87
C ALA A 131 -14.22 14.87 25.60
N TYR A 132 -14.19 13.56 25.85
CA TYR A 132 -15.23 12.87 26.61
C TYR A 132 -15.40 13.41 28.02
N ASN A 133 -14.30 13.66 28.75
CA ASN A 133 -14.36 14.18 30.11
C ASN A 133 -14.95 15.59 30.17
N THR A 134 -14.63 16.46 29.20
CA THR A 134 -15.21 17.82 29.13
C THR A 134 -16.72 17.86 28.91
N GLN A 135 -17.36 16.75 28.49
CA GLN A 135 -18.82 16.67 28.35
C GLN A 135 -19.54 16.32 29.65
N LYS A 136 -18.82 15.98 30.73
CA LYS A 136 -19.39 15.57 32.02
C LYS A 136 -19.59 16.74 33.00
N ASP A 137 -18.98 17.87 32.72
CA ASP A 137 -19.06 19.10 33.53
C ASP A 137 -20.24 19.97 33.07
#